data_AF-A0A531M5N4-F1
#
_entry.id   AF-A0A531M5N4-F1
#
_cell.length_a   1.000
_cell.length_b   1.000
_cell.length_c   1.000
_cell.angle_alpha   90.00
_cell.angle_beta   90.00
_cell.angle_gamma   90.00
#
_symmetry.space_group_name_H-M   'P 1'
#
loop_
_entity.id
_entity.type
_entity.pdbx_description
1 polymer ?
#
loop_
_entity_poly.entity_id
_entity_poly.type
_entity_poly.pdbx_seq_one_letter_code
_entity_poly.pdbx_strand_id
1 'polypeptide(L)'
;FKHASHGIPDWYRNNKPIKEKGFDNILFGREAVRVINAHDPKKPLFLYLAFTAPHTPFQAPKEYLDRFSNITDENRRAYAAMITVIDDEVGNVVAALEKKGIRDNTLIVFMSDNGGVINSMFTGDSKVEGKLPANNGPYREGKGTLYEGGTRSVAFMNWPGKIKPGVFNGLMHV
;
A
#
# COMPACT_ATOMS: atom_id res chain seq x y z
N PHE A 1 -3.52 12.07 12.04
CA PHE A 1 -4.04 11.89 10.67
C PHE A 1 -5.36 12.63 10.53
N LYS A 2 -5.54 13.41 9.46
CA LYS A 2 -6.68 14.35 9.30
C LYS A 2 -7.82 13.81 8.43
N HIS A 3 -7.54 12.84 7.56
CA HIS A 3 -8.46 12.31 6.54
C HIS A 3 -9.19 13.43 5.78
N ALA A 4 -8.40 14.41 5.33
CA ALA A 4 -8.89 15.60 4.64
C ALA A 4 -7.90 16.02 3.55
N SER A 5 -8.42 16.45 2.42
CA SER A 5 -7.67 17.01 1.30
C SER A 5 -8.03 18.49 1.15
N HIS A 6 -7.05 19.37 1.03
CA HIS A 6 -7.29 20.82 0.91
C HIS A 6 -8.19 21.42 2.01
N GLY A 7 -8.15 20.85 3.22
CA GLY A 7 -8.99 21.26 4.35
C GLY A 7 -10.42 20.72 4.33
N ILE A 8 -10.80 19.96 3.30
CA ILE A 8 -12.11 19.34 3.15
C ILE A 8 -12.02 17.88 3.62
N PRO A 9 -12.87 17.43 4.56
CA PRO A 9 -12.95 16.02 4.94
C PRO A 9 -13.18 15.12 3.73
N ASP A 10 -12.31 14.12 3.56
CA ASP A 10 -12.33 13.19 2.44
C ASP A 10 -12.21 11.74 2.97
N TRP A 11 -13.22 11.33 3.73
CA TRP A 11 -13.28 10.02 4.36
C TRP A 11 -14.71 9.50 4.37
N TYR A 12 -14.93 8.37 3.68
CA TYR A 12 -16.26 7.87 3.40
C TYR A 12 -16.37 6.37 3.63
N ARG A 13 -17.56 5.94 4.06
CA ARG A 13 -17.98 4.54 4.02
C ARG A 13 -19.34 4.48 3.33
N ASN A 14 -19.44 3.75 2.23
CA ASN A 14 -20.66 3.63 1.41
C ASN A 14 -21.25 5.00 1.01
N ASN A 15 -20.42 5.89 0.46
CA ASN A 15 -20.77 7.26 0.07
C ASN A 15 -21.31 8.15 1.20
N LYS A 16 -21.10 7.75 2.46
CA LYS A 16 -21.44 8.58 3.63
C LYS A 16 -20.18 9.06 4.32
N PRO A 17 -20.04 10.37 4.58
CA PRO A 17 -18.88 10.90 5.29
C PRO A 17 -18.85 10.34 6.71
N ILE A 18 -17.67 9.96 7.16
CA ILE A 18 -17.45 9.42 8.50
C ILE A 18 -16.23 10.07 9.16
N LYS A 19 -16.21 10.06 10.50
CA LYS A 19 -15.07 10.55 11.29
C LYS A 19 -14.49 9.39 12.09
N GLU A 20 -13.26 9.02 11.77
CA GLU A 20 -12.53 7.96 12.44
C GLU A 20 -11.11 8.43 12.78
N LYS A 21 -10.58 7.91 13.89
CA LYS A 21 -9.19 8.14 14.30
C LYS A 21 -8.34 6.96 13.89
N GLY A 22 -7.15 7.22 13.36
CA GLY A 22 -6.20 6.18 12.98
C GLY A 22 -5.34 6.63 11.82
N PHE A 23 -4.31 5.85 11.51
CA PHE A 23 -3.59 5.98 10.25
C PHE A 23 -4.44 5.36 9.14
N ASP A 24 -4.64 6.07 8.04
CA ASP A 24 -5.48 5.66 6.92
C ASP A 24 -5.16 4.25 6.41
N ASN A 25 -3.88 3.92 6.26
CA ASN A 25 -3.46 2.60 5.78
C ASN A 25 -3.86 1.46 6.73
N ILE A 26 -3.81 1.68 8.05
CA ILE A 26 -4.32 0.73 9.05
C ILE A 26 -5.85 0.64 8.94
N LEU A 27 -6.54 1.77 8.74
CA LEU A 27 -8.00 1.79 8.60
C LEU A 27 -8.45 1.06 7.33
N PHE A 28 -7.72 1.18 6.22
CA PHE A 28 -7.99 0.44 4.98
C PHE A 28 -7.87 -1.08 5.19
N GLY A 29 -6.79 -1.54 5.82
CA GLY A 29 -6.61 -2.97 6.15
C GLY A 29 -7.74 -3.50 7.04
N ARG A 30 -8.11 -2.75 8.08
CA ARG A 30 -9.25 -3.08 8.96
C ARG A 30 -10.58 -3.14 8.20
N GLU A 31 -10.84 -2.22 7.29
CA GLU A 31 -12.06 -2.21 6.48
C GLU A 31 -12.09 -3.41 5.52
N ALA A 32 -10.96 -3.76 4.90
CA ALA A 32 -10.83 -4.96 4.09
C ALA A 32 -11.15 -6.25 4.88
N VAL A 33 -10.58 -6.38 6.08
CA VAL A 33 -10.89 -7.49 7.00
C VAL A 33 -12.37 -7.51 7.39
N ARG A 34 -12.98 -6.34 7.66
CA ARG A 34 -14.41 -6.22 7.95
C ARG A 34 -15.26 -6.73 6.79
N VAL A 35 -14.92 -6.34 5.55
CA VAL A 35 -15.61 -6.77 4.32
C VAL A 35 -15.49 -8.28 4.15
N ILE A 36 -14.28 -8.84 4.27
CA ILE A 36 -14.02 -10.29 4.14
C ILE A 36 -14.83 -11.09 5.18
N ASN A 37 -14.82 -10.66 6.44
CA ASN A 37 -15.54 -11.34 7.50
C ASN A 37 -17.06 -11.33 7.29
N ALA A 38 -17.60 -10.19 6.82
CA ALA A 38 -19.04 -10.02 6.56
C ALA A 38 -19.51 -10.63 5.23
N HIS A 39 -18.59 -11.04 4.35
CA HIS A 39 -18.91 -11.54 3.02
C HIS A 39 -19.61 -12.92 3.06
N ASP A 40 -20.61 -13.10 2.18
CA ASP A 40 -21.27 -14.38 1.92
C ASP A 40 -20.44 -15.18 0.90
N PRO A 41 -19.82 -16.30 1.31
CA PRO A 41 -18.90 -17.05 0.45
C PRO A 41 -19.60 -17.73 -0.75
N LYS A 42 -20.93 -17.70 -0.85
CA LYS A 42 -21.67 -18.18 -2.02
C LYS A 42 -21.59 -17.23 -3.22
N LYS A 43 -21.13 -16.00 -3.03
CA LYS A 43 -20.97 -14.99 -4.08
C LYS A 43 -19.49 -14.70 -4.27
N PRO A 44 -19.00 -14.41 -5.49
CA PRO A 44 -17.63 -13.94 -5.66
C PRO A 44 -17.44 -12.57 -5.01
N LEU A 45 -16.25 -12.33 -4.44
CA LEU A 45 -15.80 -11.03 -3.93
C LEU A 45 -14.75 -10.44 -4.88
N PHE A 46 -14.95 -9.20 -5.28
CA PHE A 46 -13.90 -8.35 -5.82
C PHE A 46 -13.61 -7.25 -4.79
N LEU A 47 -12.35 -7.10 -4.39
CA LEU A 47 -11.91 -6.09 -3.43
C LEU A 47 -10.70 -5.36 -4.00
N TYR A 48 -10.86 -4.07 -4.27
CA TYR A 48 -9.76 -3.18 -4.60
C TYR A 48 -9.32 -2.43 -3.34
N LEU A 49 -8.13 -2.80 -2.83
CA LEU A 49 -7.54 -2.22 -1.63
C LEU A 49 -6.38 -1.30 -2.02
N ALA A 50 -6.69 -0.02 -2.20
CA ALA A 50 -5.73 1.00 -2.63
C ALA A 50 -5.12 1.71 -1.41
N PHE A 51 -3.99 1.20 -0.93
CA PHE A 51 -3.20 1.89 0.08
C PHE A 51 -2.68 3.23 -0.44
N THR A 52 -2.60 4.23 0.45
CA THR A 52 -2.02 5.54 0.14
C THR A 52 -0.53 5.58 0.46
N ALA A 53 -0.05 4.70 1.33
CA ALA A 53 1.38 4.53 1.58
C ALA A 53 2.10 3.94 0.35
N PRO A 54 3.38 4.25 0.13
CA PRO A 54 4.21 5.17 0.90
C PRO A 54 4.23 6.60 0.29
N HIS A 55 3.12 7.06 -0.30
CA HIS A 55 3.03 8.43 -0.82
C HIS A 55 3.24 9.47 0.28
N THR A 56 3.67 10.67 -0.12
CA THR A 56 3.78 11.82 0.77
C THR A 56 2.41 12.23 1.34
N PRO A 57 2.37 12.89 2.51
CA PRO A 57 3.50 13.20 3.38
C PRO A 57 4.04 11.95 4.10
N PHE A 58 5.34 11.92 4.38
CA PHE A 58 5.97 10.78 5.05
C PHE A 58 5.67 10.78 6.56
N GLN A 59 4.68 9.99 6.95
CA GLN A 59 4.21 9.88 8.33
C GLN A 59 3.78 8.45 8.61
N ALA A 60 4.02 7.98 9.83
CA ALA A 60 3.57 6.68 10.31
C ALA A 60 3.26 6.77 11.81
N PRO A 61 2.46 5.84 12.36
CA PRO A 61 2.30 5.73 13.81
C PRO A 61 3.63 5.53 14.53
N LYS A 62 3.72 6.01 15.77
CA LYS A 62 4.98 6.00 16.54
C LYS A 62 5.53 4.59 16.71
N GLU A 63 4.65 3.63 16.98
CA GLU A 63 4.98 2.22 17.15
C GLU A 63 5.64 1.60 15.90
N TYR A 64 5.33 2.10 14.70
CA TYR A 64 6.01 1.69 13.47
C TYR A 64 7.32 2.45 13.25
N LEU A 65 7.37 3.75 13.58
CA LEU A 65 8.61 4.53 13.51
C LEU A 65 9.70 3.98 14.44
N ASP A 66 9.31 3.54 15.63
CA ASP A 66 10.21 3.01 16.65
C ASP A 66 10.92 1.72 16.20
N ARG A 67 10.32 0.93 15.29
CA ARG A 67 10.93 -0.28 14.68
C ARG A 67 12.16 0.04 13.83
N PHE A 68 12.30 1.30 13.40
CA PHE A 68 13.36 1.77 12.51
C PHE A 68 14.20 2.90 13.15
N SER A 69 14.32 2.90 14.48
CA SER A 69 15.05 3.94 15.23
C SER A 69 16.53 4.06 14.83
N ASN A 70 17.11 3.01 14.25
CA ASN A 70 18.46 2.98 13.69
C ASN A 70 18.62 3.76 12.36
N ILE A 71 17.53 4.06 11.64
CA ILE A 71 17.58 4.86 10.41
C ILE A 71 17.59 6.34 10.80
N THR A 72 18.71 7.04 10.61
CA THR A 72 18.87 8.45 11.02
C THR A 72 18.11 9.43 10.14
N ASP A 73 18.02 9.16 8.84
CA ASP A 73 17.23 9.96 7.89
C ASP A 73 15.73 9.78 8.18
N GLU A 74 15.07 10.85 8.62
CA GLU A 74 13.68 10.80 9.09
C GLU A 74 12.69 10.42 7.98
N ASN A 75 12.90 10.92 6.76
CA ASN A 75 12.08 10.57 5.60
C ASN A 75 12.20 9.06 5.29
N ARG A 76 13.42 8.51 5.31
CA ARG A 76 13.66 7.08 5.09
C ARG A 76 13.09 6.23 6.21
N ARG A 77 13.19 6.69 7.47
CA ARG A 77 12.57 6.03 8.62
C ARG A 77 11.05 5.96 8.47
N ALA A 78 10.41 7.09 8.17
CA ALA A 78 8.97 7.15 7.96
C ALA A 78 8.54 6.31 6.74
N TYR A 79 9.29 6.37 5.63
CA TYR A 79 9.01 5.58 4.44
C TYR A 79 9.08 4.06 4.70
N ALA A 80 10.10 3.60 5.43
CA ALA A 80 10.20 2.20 5.85
C ALA A 80 9.02 1.81 6.75
N ALA A 81 8.66 2.65 7.72
CA ALA A 81 7.52 2.44 8.60
C ALA A 81 6.19 2.36 7.83
N MET A 82 5.97 3.22 6.84
CA MET A 82 4.77 3.21 5.98
C MET A 82 4.66 1.92 5.16
N ILE A 83 5.76 1.45 4.56
CA ILE A 83 5.79 0.17 3.83
C ILE A 83 5.48 -1.00 4.77
N THR A 84 6.02 -0.98 5.99
CA THR A 84 5.75 -2.02 6.98
C THR A 84 4.30 -2.03 7.45
N VAL A 85 3.62 -0.87 7.51
CA VAL A 85 2.17 -0.85 7.74
C VAL A 85 1.44 -1.60 6.63
N ILE A 86 1.80 -1.39 5.36
CA ILE A 86 1.17 -2.11 4.24
C ILE A 86 1.39 -3.62 4.39
N ASP A 87 2.62 -4.03 4.70
CA ASP A 87 2.97 -5.45 4.88
C ASP A 87 2.13 -6.11 6.00
N ASP A 88 2.05 -5.47 7.17
CA ASP A 88 1.27 -5.97 8.31
C ASP A 88 -0.23 -6.02 7.97
N GLU A 89 -0.78 -5.02 7.26
CA GLU A 89 -2.20 -5.00 6.87
C GLU A 89 -2.53 -5.98 5.73
N VAL A 90 -1.60 -6.24 4.81
CA VAL A 90 -1.72 -7.34 3.84
C VAL A 90 -1.73 -8.68 4.57
N GLY A 91 -0.87 -8.86 5.59
CA GLY A 91 -0.90 -10.01 6.48
C GLY A 91 -2.26 -10.21 7.15
N ASN A 92 -2.86 -9.14 7.68
CA ASN A 92 -4.20 -9.18 8.28
C ASN A 92 -5.28 -9.61 7.27
N VAL A 93 -5.21 -9.14 6.03
CA VAL A 93 -6.13 -9.52 4.96
C VAL A 93 -5.98 -11.01 4.63
N VAL A 94 -4.76 -11.51 4.47
CA VAL A 94 -4.48 -12.94 4.21
C VAL A 94 -5.02 -13.80 5.36
N ALA A 95 -4.74 -13.44 6.60
CA ALA A 95 -5.22 -14.16 7.77
C ALA A 95 -6.76 -14.17 7.86
N ALA A 96 -7.43 -13.08 7.47
CA ALA A 96 -8.89 -13.04 7.40
C ALA A 96 -9.46 -13.98 6.32
N LEU A 97 -8.84 -14.04 5.13
CA LEU A 97 -9.22 -14.97 4.06
C LEU A 97 -9.06 -16.44 4.51
N GLU A 98 -7.97 -16.75 5.21
CA GLU A 98 -7.70 -18.08 5.77
C GLU A 98 -8.72 -18.46 6.83
N LYS A 99 -8.94 -17.58 7.82
CA LYS A 99 -9.94 -17.79 8.88
C LYS A 99 -11.35 -17.96 8.33
N LYS A 100 -11.69 -17.26 7.24
CA LYS A 100 -12.99 -17.37 6.56
C LYS A 100 -13.11 -18.63 5.70
N GLY A 101 -12.01 -19.33 5.43
CA GLY A 101 -11.99 -20.56 4.62
C GLY A 101 -12.12 -20.32 3.12
N ILE A 102 -11.79 -19.12 2.63
CA ILE A 102 -11.90 -18.76 1.19
C ILE A 102 -10.55 -18.53 0.52
N ARG A 103 -9.44 -18.71 1.26
CA ARG A 103 -8.08 -18.43 0.78
C ARG A 103 -7.67 -19.23 -0.46
N ASP A 104 -8.03 -20.51 -0.53
CA ASP A 104 -7.65 -21.40 -1.64
C ASP A 104 -8.34 -21.05 -2.96
N ASN A 105 -9.46 -20.32 -2.88
CA ASN A 105 -10.20 -19.84 -4.04
C ASN A 105 -10.11 -18.31 -4.21
N THR A 106 -9.00 -17.71 -3.76
CA THR A 106 -8.76 -16.26 -3.87
C THR A 106 -7.46 -16.00 -4.64
N LEU A 107 -7.57 -15.25 -5.73
CA LEU A 107 -6.43 -14.59 -6.38
C LEU A 107 -6.11 -13.29 -5.65
N ILE A 108 -4.89 -13.17 -5.17
CA ILE A 108 -4.33 -11.89 -4.70
C ILE A 108 -3.41 -11.35 -5.78
N VAL A 109 -3.65 -10.12 -6.21
CA VAL A 109 -2.73 -9.35 -7.04
C VAL A 109 -2.25 -8.17 -6.22
N PHE A 110 -0.94 -8.05 -6.06
CA PHE A 110 -0.30 -6.91 -5.41
C PHE A 110 0.54 -6.18 -6.44
N MET A 111 0.44 -4.85 -6.49
CA MET A 111 1.27 -4.03 -7.37
C MET A 111 1.43 -2.61 -6.83
N SER A 112 2.48 -1.92 -7.28
CA SER A 112 2.61 -0.46 -7.16
C SER A 112 2.04 0.23 -8.40
N ASP A 113 1.43 1.40 -8.23
CA ASP A 113 0.83 2.20 -9.31
C ASP A 113 1.87 2.89 -10.20
N ASN A 114 3.06 3.17 -9.67
CA ASN A 114 4.22 3.69 -10.37
C ASN A 114 5.52 3.38 -9.61
N GLY A 115 6.66 3.76 -10.18
CA GLY A 115 7.95 3.73 -9.52
C GLY A 115 8.12 4.82 -8.46
N GLY A 116 9.12 4.66 -7.59
CA GLY A 116 9.34 5.52 -6.43
C GLY A 116 9.75 6.96 -6.77
N VAL A 117 9.39 7.89 -5.91
CA VAL A 117 9.66 9.34 -6.07
C VAL A 117 11.10 9.68 -5.68
N ILE A 118 11.90 10.11 -6.65
CA ILE A 118 13.28 10.59 -6.43
C ILE A 118 13.50 12.04 -6.89
N ASN A 119 12.46 12.70 -7.41
CA ASN A 119 12.47 14.09 -7.85
C ASN A 119 11.34 14.86 -7.16
N SER A 120 11.68 16.00 -6.56
CA SER A 120 10.75 16.83 -5.78
C SER A 120 9.60 17.40 -6.60
N MET A 121 9.72 17.46 -7.92
CA MET A 121 8.59 17.85 -8.79
C MET A 121 7.42 16.87 -8.73
N PHE A 122 7.64 15.63 -8.26
CA PHE A 122 6.64 14.56 -8.25
C PHE A 122 6.19 14.15 -6.84
N THR A 123 6.42 14.99 -5.82
CA THR A 123 6.02 14.74 -4.42
C THR A 123 4.57 15.13 -4.10
N GLY A 124 3.78 15.53 -5.10
CA GLY A 124 2.39 15.98 -4.94
C GLY A 124 2.26 17.28 -4.12
N ASP A 125 1.10 17.49 -3.50
CA ASP A 125 0.77 18.72 -2.77
C ASP A 125 1.54 18.90 -1.44
N SER A 126 2.34 17.90 -1.07
CA SER A 126 3.18 17.96 0.13
C SER A 126 4.54 18.56 -0.20
N LYS A 127 4.88 19.68 0.44
CA LYS A 127 6.28 20.13 0.52
C LYS A 127 7.05 19.10 1.33
N VAL A 128 7.96 18.39 0.67
CA VAL A 128 8.90 17.48 1.32
C VAL A 128 10.24 18.19 1.40
N GLU A 129 10.74 18.35 2.62
CA GLU A 129 12.09 18.80 2.86
C GLU A 129 13.03 17.60 3.02
N GLY A 130 14.32 17.81 2.74
CA GLY A 130 15.33 16.77 2.87
C GLY A 130 15.37 15.77 1.72
N LYS A 131 16.06 14.65 1.95
CA LYS A 131 16.30 13.63 0.93
C LYS A 131 15.03 12.82 0.68
N LEU A 132 14.73 12.54 -0.59
CA LEU A 132 13.63 11.65 -0.95
C LEU A 132 14.00 10.19 -0.67
N PRO A 133 13.13 9.42 0.01
CA PRO A 133 13.50 8.14 0.58
C PRO A 133 13.36 6.95 -0.38
N ALA A 134 12.68 7.11 -1.51
CA ALA A 134 12.42 6.00 -2.42
C ALA A 134 13.71 5.51 -3.08
N ASN A 135 13.75 4.22 -3.42
CA ASN A 135 14.88 3.60 -4.11
C ASN A 135 14.34 2.66 -5.19
N ASN A 136 14.62 2.98 -6.45
CA ASN A 136 14.19 2.21 -7.62
C ASN A 136 15.22 1.16 -8.05
N GLY A 137 16.17 0.82 -7.17
CA GLY A 137 17.20 -0.17 -7.42
C GLY A 137 18.12 0.22 -8.59
N PRO A 138 18.43 -0.70 -9.51
CA PRO A 138 19.31 -0.43 -10.64
C PRO A 138 18.62 0.35 -11.78
N TYR A 139 17.32 0.62 -11.65
CA TYR A 139 16.53 1.23 -12.71
C TYR A 139 16.73 2.74 -12.78
N ARG A 140 16.76 3.26 -14.01
CA ARG A 140 16.94 4.68 -14.29
C ARG A 140 15.69 5.47 -13.88
N GLU A 141 15.91 6.58 -13.17
CA GLU A 141 14.89 7.57 -12.76
C GLU A 141 13.78 7.03 -11.82
N GLY A 142 12.62 7.70 -11.78
CA GLY A 142 11.54 7.46 -10.84
C GLY A 142 10.17 7.94 -11.34
N LYS A 143 9.21 8.07 -10.41
CA LYS A 143 7.85 8.58 -10.65
C LYS A 143 7.84 9.76 -11.64
N GLY A 144 6.92 9.72 -12.59
CA GLY A 144 6.73 10.79 -13.58
C GLY A 144 7.63 10.69 -14.82
N THR A 145 8.47 9.65 -14.92
CA THR A 145 9.34 9.41 -16.08
C THR A 145 8.95 8.15 -16.85
N LEU A 146 9.37 8.06 -18.11
CA LEU A 146 9.16 6.89 -18.98
C LEU A 146 10.26 5.82 -18.84
N TYR A 147 11.27 6.07 -18.03
CA TYR A 147 12.34 5.10 -17.77
C TYR A 147 11.85 4.01 -16.81
N GLU A 148 12.57 2.88 -16.79
CA GLU A 148 12.25 1.72 -15.95
C GLU A 148 11.99 2.10 -14.48
N GLY A 149 12.72 3.06 -13.91
CA GLY A 149 12.50 3.46 -12.52
C GLY A 149 11.17 4.18 -12.28
N GLY A 150 10.51 4.68 -13.32
CA GLY A 150 9.18 5.27 -13.27
C GLY A 150 8.04 4.33 -13.67
N THR A 151 8.29 3.40 -14.60
CA THR A 151 7.25 2.54 -15.22
C THR A 151 7.32 1.07 -14.82
N ARG A 152 8.48 0.57 -14.35
CA ARG A 152 8.64 -0.80 -13.86
C ARG A 152 8.37 -0.86 -12.37
N SER A 153 7.17 -1.32 -12.02
CA SER A 153 6.70 -1.43 -10.63
C SER A 153 6.90 -2.83 -10.04
N VAL A 154 6.93 -2.91 -8.71
CA VAL A 154 6.78 -4.18 -7.99
C VAL A 154 5.39 -4.73 -8.26
N ALA A 155 5.29 -6.02 -8.57
CA ALA A 155 4.03 -6.73 -8.64
C ALA A 155 4.18 -8.24 -8.46
N PHE A 156 3.16 -8.89 -7.90
CA PHE A 156 3.06 -10.35 -7.83
C PHE A 156 1.60 -10.81 -7.86
N MET A 157 1.40 -12.06 -8.25
CA MET A 157 0.12 -12.74 -8.18
C MET A 157 0.24 -13.99 -7.31
N ASN A 158 -0.75 -14.24 -6.46
CA ASN A 158 -0.77 -15.40 -5.58
C ASN A 158 -2.16 -16.05 -5.56
N TRP A 159 -2.22 -17.32 -5.99
CA TRP A 159 -3.42 -18.14 -5.92
C TRP A 159 -3.04 -19.61 -5.60
N PRO A 160 -3.24 -20.07 -4.36
CA PRO A 160 -2.91 -21.43 -3.92
C PRO A 160 -3.51 -22.49 -4.84
N GLY A 161 -2.70 -23.46 -5.25
CA GLY A 161 -3.11 -24.56 -6.13
C GLY A 161 -3.44 -24.17 -7.58
N LYS A 162 -3.45 -22.88 -7.94
CA LYS A 162 -3.71 -22.40 -9.31
C LYS A 162 -2.48 -21.78 -9.97
N ILE A 163 -1.72 -21.00 -9.21
CA ILE A 163 -0.45 -20.41 -9.66
C ILE A 163 0.68 -21.21 -9.01
N LYS A 164 1.60 -21.76 -9.83
CA LYS A 164 2.79 -22.44 -9.33
C LYS A 164 3.74 -21.42 -8.69
N PRO A 165 4.31 -21.68 -7.50
CA PRO A 165 5.34 -20.83 -6.93
C PRO A 165 6.53 -20.69 -7.89
N GLY A 166 7.03 -19.46 -8.06
CA GLY A 166 8.17 -19.20 -8.93
C GLY A 166 8.38 -17.71 -9.19
N VAL A 167 9.44 -17.42 -9.94
CA VAL A 167 9.75 -16.07 -10.43
C VAL A 167 9.37 -16.01 -11.91
N PHE A 168 8.61 -14.99 -12.27
CA PHE A 168 8.26 -14.71 -13.66
C PHE A 168 9.12 -13.55 -14.17
N ASN A 169 9.98 -13.81 -15.16
CA ASN A 169 10.91 -12.82 -15.71
C ASN A 169 10.33 -12.05 -16.93
N GLY A 170 9.08 -12.33 -17.31
CA GLY A 170 8.41 -11.66 -18.41
C GLY A 170 7.65 -10.40 -17.98
N LEU A 171 6.97 -9.77 -18.95
CA LEU A 171 6.07 -8.65 -18.70
C LEU A 171 4.73 -9.17 -18.17
N MET A 172 4.25 -8.56 -17.09
CA MET A 172 2.92 -8.80 -16.54
C MET A 172 2.04 -7.58 -16.80
N HIS A 173 0.90 -7.80 -17.46
CA HIS A 173 -0.16 -6.81 -17.54
C HIS A 173 -1.15 -7.09 -16.42
N VAL A 174 -1.40 -6.10 -15.58
CA VAL A 174 -2.33 -6.18 -14.44
C VAL A 174 -3.53 -5.29 -14.71
#